data_AF-A0A928L027-F1
#
_entry.id   AF-A0A928L027-F1
#
_cell.length_a   1.000
_cell.length_b   1.000
_cell.length_c   1.000
_cell.angle_alpha   90.00
_cell.angle_beta   90.00
_cell.angle_gamma   90.00
#
_symmetry.space_group_name_H-M   'P 1'
#
loop_
_entity.id
_entity.type
_entity.pdbx_description
1 polymer ?
#
loop_
_entity_poly.entity_id
_entity_poly.type
_entity_poly.pdbx_seq_one_letter_code
_entity_poly.pdbx_strand_id
1 'polypeptide(L)'
;MKKAKKVLLVLMSAILMIECCGCGIIDFGIGDTETSRTVIYKEREEIEEDVKTYLSNKYGKEFTVAVTDSPNHIYSSYEVTAYDEEMNSFDVSITYYDEENYSVTESYLLYGMKDDFESWFTELADPYIDSEFKVFFIPMDDLPYEYHECATVEEFLETSKTSTYYGLRFYIVLPSDAYDEDIAILNNSIAFELLNQHIRGQITMIAYQNKDVFEQINTKKDERYFWIHSYKNANCTSTIQMDFNLVEAETRYTD
;
A
#
# COMPACT_ATOMS: atom_id res chain seq x y z
N MET A 1 -41.94 15.25 2.17
CA MET A 1 -40.88 14.49 2.89
C MET A 1 -39.91 13.77 1.94
N LYS A 2 -39.30 14.45 0.97
CA LYS A 2 -38.27 13.88 0.07
C LYS A 2 -36.98 14.71 -0.06
N LYS A 3 -36.92 15.90 0.56
CA LYS A 3 -35.73 16.80 0.52
C LYS A 3 -34.82 16.71 1.76
N ALA A 4 -35.25 16.08 2.86
CA ALA A 4 -34.43 15.94 4.07
C ALA A 4 -33.43 14.77 4.04
N LYS A 5 -33.66 13.74 3.20
CA LYS A 5 -32.76 12.57 3.10
C LYS A 5 -31.49 12.81 2.27
N LYS A 6 -31.48 13.77 1.33
CA LYS A 6 -30.28 14.09 0.52
C LYS A 6 -29.24 14.94 1.26
N VAL A 7 -29.64 15.70 2.27
CA VAL A 7 -28.72 16.54 3.05
C VAL A 7 -27.96 15.70 4.09
N LEU A 8 -28.56 14.62 4.61
CA LEU A 8 -27.91 13.74 5.59
C LEU A 8 -26.80 12.87 4.98
N LEU A 9 -26.92 12.50 3.70
CA LEU A 9 -25.92 11.67 3.01
C LEU A 9 -24.66 12.47 2.61
N VAL A 10 -24.82 13.78 2.37
CA VAL A 10 -23.70 14.69 2.05
C VAL A 10 -22.95 15.12 3.33
N LEU A 11 -23.60 15.07 4.49
CA LEU A 11 -22.96 15.35 5.78
C LEU A 11 -22.16 14.17 6.35
N MET A 12 -22.48 12.92 5.98
CA MET A 12 -21.67 11.77 6.39
C MET A 12 -20.38 11.60 5.57
N SER A 13 -20.36 12.02 4.30
CA SER A 13 -19.13 11.99 3.49
C SER A 13 -18.17 13.15 3.79
N ALA A 14 -18.65 14.23 4.43
CA ALA A 14 -17.81 15.34 4.90
C ALA A 14 -17.18 15.09 6.28
N ILE A 15 -17.61 14.06 7.02
CA ILE A 15 -17.01 13.67 8.31
C ILE A 15 -15.86 12.67 8.13
N LEU A 16 -15.69 12.05 6.96
CA LEU A 16 -14.57 11.14 6.69
C LEU A 16 -13.29 11.84 6.14
N MET A 17 -13.29 13.17 6.00
CA MET A 17 -12.14 13.92 5.47
C MET A 17 -11.63 15.05 6.38
N ILE A 18 -11.92 14.97 7.68
CA ILE A 18 -11.23 15.80 8.70
C ILE A 18 -10.92 14.90 9.90
N GLU A 19 -9.91 14.03 9.75
CA GLU A 19 -9.15 13.47 10.89
C GLU A 19 -7.71 13.10 10.49
N CYS A 20 -7.19 13.78 9.46
CA CYS A 20 -5.75 14.01 9.32
C CYS A 20 -5.46 15.40 9.89
N CYS A 21 -4.67 15.44 10.97
CA CYS A 21 -4.21 16.61 11.74
C CYS A 21 -5.13 17.09 12.87
N GLY A 22 -4.91 16.54 14.08
CA GLY A 22 -5.32 17.16 15.34
C GLY A 22 -5.21 16.21 16.53
N CYS A 23 -4.22 16.40 17.39
CA CYS A 23 -4.14 15.73 18.69
C CYS A 23 -5.44 15.94 19.50
N GLY A 24 -6.11 14.84 19.85
CA GLY A 24 -7.25 14.82 20.76
C GLY A 24 -7.37 13.43 21.38
N ILE A 25 -7.04 13.32 22.66
CA ILE A 25 -7.14 12.10 23.45
C ILE A 25 -8.61 11.68 23.51
N ILE A 26 -8.95 10.54 22.90
CA ILE A 26 -10.23 9.86 23.11
C ILE A 26 -10.01 8.86 24.25
N ASP A 27 -10.58 9.18 25.41
CA ASP A 27 -10.57 8.35 26.61
C ASP A 27 -11.52 7.17 26.41
N PHE A 28 -10.99 6.02 25.98
CA PHE A 28 -11.71 4.76 25.96
C PHE A 28 -11.74 4.22 27.39
N GLY A 29 -12.94 4.18 27.97
CA GLY A 29 -13.19 3.67 29.32
C GLY A 29 -12.48 2.33 29.57
N ILE A 30 -11.51 2.40 30.48
CA ILE A 30 -10.71 1.28 30.96
C ILE A 30 -11.65 0.31 31.70
N GLY A 31 -11.97 -0.81 31.05
CA GLY A 31 -12.26 -2.03 31.77
C GLY A 31 -10.93 -2.62 32.21
N ASP A 32 -10.64 -2.57 33.52
CA ASP A 32 -9.43 -3.13 34.13
C ASP A 32 -9.31 -4.62 33.79
N THR A 33 -8.56 -4.91 32.74
CA THR A 33 -7.85 -6.16 32.58
C THR A 33 -6.38 -5.80 32.62
N GLU A 34 -5.76 -5.88 33.80
CA GLU A 34 -4.31 -5.82 33.97
C GLU A 34 -3.70 -6.99 33.17
N THR A 35 -3.44 -6.75 31.89
CA THR A 35 -2.37 -7.42 31.18
C THR A 35 -1.20 -6.47 31.23
N SER A 36 -0.37 -6.56 32.27
CA SER A 36 0.93 -5.90 32.25
C SER A 36 1.77 -6.57 31.15
N ARG A 37 1.64 -6.11 29.91
CA ARG A 37 2.54 -6.52 28.83
C ARG A 37 3.89 -5.86 29.13
N THR A 38 4.89 -6.69 29.40
CA THR A 38 6.28 -6.24 29.49
C THR A 38 6.70 -5.80 28.09
N VAL A 39 6.99 -4.51 27.94
CA VAL A 39 7.57 -3.96 26.70
C VAL A 39 9.03 -4.36 26.65
N ILE A 40 9.47 -4.92 25.52
CA ILE A 40 10.84 -5.36 25.32
C ILE A 40 11.58 -4.25 24.57
N TYR A 41 12.51 -3.63 25.28
CA TYR A 41 13.39 -2.62 24.73
C TYR A 41 14.69 -3.28 24.27
N LYS A 42 15.04 -3.05 23.01
CA LYS A 42 16.30 -3.48 22.40
C LYS A 42 17.07 -2.26 21.96
N GLU A 43 18.39 -2.31 22.11
CA GLU A 43 19.26 -1.26 21.58
C GLU A 43 19.24 -1.30 20.06
N ARG A 44 19.42 -0.13 19.44
CA ARG A 44 19.36 0.03 17.98
C ARG A 44 20.28 -0.94 17.25
N GLU A 45 21.52 -1.09 17.72
CA GLU A 45 22.53 -1.96 17.12
C GLU A 45 22.12 -3.44 17.17
N GLU A 46 21.40 -3.86 18.23
CA GLU A 46 20.90 -5.24 18.34
C GLU A 46 19.79 -5.50 17.31
N ILE A 47 18.88 -4.56 17.14
CA ILE A 47 17.78 -4.65 16.17
C ILE A 47 18.32 -4.71 14.73
N GLU A 48 19.29 -3.84 14.42
CA GLU A 48 19.91 -3.80 13.09
C GLU A 48 20.61 -5.13 12.76
N GLU A 49 21.30 -5.75 13.74
CA GLU A 49 21.97 -7.04 13.55
C GLU A 49 20.99 -8.22 13.45
N ASP A 50 19.92 -8.23 14.24
CA ASP A 50 18.86 -9.26 14.18
C ASP A 50 18.20 -9.27 12.79
N VAL A 51 17.79 -8.10 12.30
CA VAL A 51 17.18 -7.94 10.97
C VAL A 51 18.18 -8.31 9.87
N LYS A 52 19.42 -7.84 9.96
CA LYS A 52 20.46 -8.16 8.99
C LYS A 52 20.72 -9.66 8.91
N THR A 53 20.80 -10.34 10.05
CA THR A 53 21.00 -11.78 10.14
C THR A 53 19.83 -12.53 9.51
N TYR A 54 18.59 -12.14 9.84
CA TYR A 54 17.39 -12.71 9.24
C TYR A 54 17.40 -12.61 7.72
N LEU A 55 17.59 -11.40 7.17
CA LEU A 55 17.57 -11.16 5.73
C LEU A 55 18.69 -11.90 5.01
N SER A 56 19.90 -11.90 5.59
CA SER A 56 21.06 -12.57 5.00
C SER A 56 20.87 -14.09 4.97
N ASN A 57 20.28 -14.67 6.01
CA ASN A 57 19.94 -16.09 6.05
C ASN A 57 18.82 -16.45 5.06
N LYS A 58 17.79 -15.59 4.93
CA LYS A 58 16.65 -15.83 4.03
C LYS A 58 17.06 -15.76 2.55
N TYR A 59 17.84 -14.75 2.18
CA TYR A 59 18.15 -14.47 0.76
C TYR A 59 19.57 -14.83 0.32
N GLY A 60 20.45 -15.22 1.23
CA GLY A 60 21.82 -15.64 0.91
C GLY A 60 22.71 -14.51 0.38
N LYS A 61 22.45 -13.26 0.78
CA LYS A 61 23.19 -12.05 0.37
C LYS A 61 23.28 -11.02 1.49
N GLU A 62 24.14 -10.02 1.32
CA GLU A 62 24.34 -8.99 2.34
C GLU A 62 23.33 -7.85 2.21
N PHE A 63 22.92 -7.30 3.36
CA PHE A 63 22.04 -6.14 3.45
C PHE A 63 22.63 -5.08 4.38
N THR A 64 22.33 -3.82 4.09
CA THR A 64 22.53 -2.71 5.03
C THR A 64 21.20 -2.40 5.69
N VAL A 65 21.20 -2.20 7.01
CA VAL A 65 19.98 -2.04 7.79
C VAL A 65 20.09 -0.78 8.63
N ALA A 66 19.01 0.00 8.72
CA ALA A 66 18.93 1.17 9.57
C ALA A 66 17.56 1.23 10.25
N VAL A 67 17.54 1.32 11.58
CA VAL A 67 16.29 1.58 12.34
C VAL A 67 15.79 2.99 12.01
N THR A 68 14.54 3.06 11.56
CA THR A 68 13.92 4.30 11.09
C THR A 68 12.90 4.87 12.06
N ASP A 69 12.27 4.04 12.90
CA ASP A 69 11.37 4.52 13.95
C ASP A 69 11.71 3.94 15.34
N SER A 70 11.28 4.67 16.37
CA SER A 70 11.34 4.24 17.77
C SER A 70 10.28 3.16 18.06
N PRO A 71 10.46 2.30 19.08
CA PRO A 71 9.57 1.19 19.33
C PRO A 71 8.11 1.64 19.40
N ASN A 72 7.23 0.92 18.71
CA ASN A 72 5.82 0.96 19.04
C ASN A 72 5.67 0.36 20.45
N HIS A 73 5.61 1.26 21.44
CA HIS A 73 5.61 0.94 22.88
C HIS A 73 4.46 0.01 23.31
N ILE A 74 3.48 -0.25 22.43
CA ILE A 74 2.35 -1.15 22.70
C ILE A 74 2.67 -2.60 22.30
N TYR A 75 3.57 -2.81 21.34
CA TYR A 75 3.77 -4.11 20.69
C TYR A 75 5.21 -4.65 20.67
N SER A 76 6.18 -3.93 21.27
CA SER A 76 7.62 -4.30 21.18
C SER A 76 8.05 -4.51 19.71
N SER A 77 7.53 -3.66 18.83
CA SER A 77 7.73 -3.71 17.38
C SER A 77 8.51 -2.48 16.91
N TYR A 78 9.41 -2.67 15.97
CA TYR A 78 10.30 -1.65 15.43
C TYR A 78 10.21 -1.64 13.91
N GLU A 79 10.10 -0.44 13.35
CA GLU A 79 10.18 -0.21 11.91
C GLU A 79 11.63 0.07 11.50
N VAL A 80 12.05 -0.62 10.45
CA VAL A 80 13.42 -0.69 9.98
C VAL A 80 13.42 -0.58 8.47
N THR A 81 14.35 0.19 7.91
CA THR A 81 14.59 0.21 6.47
C THR A 81 15.85 -0.59 6.17
N ALA A 82 15.73 -1.52 5.22
CA ALA A 82 16.85 -2.30 4.71
C ALA A 82 17.18 -1.89 3.27
N TYR A 83 18.44 -2.08 2.88
CA TYR A 83 18.97 -1.75 1.57
C TYR A 83 19.72 -2.96 1.02
N ASP A 84 19.45 -3.29 -0.24
CA ASP A 84 20.24 -4.29 -0.98
C ASP A 84 21.55 -3.68 -1.52
N GLU A 85 22.33 -4.51 -2.24
CA GLU A 85 23.62 -4.11 -2.82
C GLU A 85 23.50 -2.98 -3.85
N GLU A 86 22.32 -2.80 -4.45
CA GLU A 86 22.02 -1.75 -5.43
C GLU A 86 21.49 -0.47 -4.77
N MET A 87 21.42 -0.44 -3.44
CA MET A 87 20.84 0.64 -2.63
C MET A 87 19.33 0.83 -2.87
N ASN A 88 18.63 -0.22 -3.28
CA ASN A 88 17.18 -0.24 -3.27
C ASN A 88 16.71 -0.45 -1.82
N SER A 89 15.91 0.49 -1.32
CA SER A 89 15.35 0.44 0.02
C SER A 89 14.04 -0.35 0.04
N PHE A 90 13.79 -1.08 1.11
CA PHE A 90 12.52 -1.74 1.41
C PHE A 90 12.24 -1.73 2.92
N ASP A 91 10.97 -1.92 3.25
CA ASP A 91 10.47 -1.81 4.62
C ASP A 91 10.49 -3.17 5.33
N VAL A 92 10.87 -3.13 6.60
CA VAL A 92 10.99 -4.29 7.48
C VAL A 92 10.44 -3.94 8.85
N SER A 93 9.55 -4.76 9.38
CA SER A 93 9.08 -4.67 10.76
C SER A 93 9.57 -5.89 11.54
N ILE A 94 10.10 -5.66 12.73
CA ILE A 94 10.52 -6.73 13.66
C ILE A 94 9.75 -6.60 14.96
N THR A 95 9.14 -7.70 15.41
CA THR A 95 8.34 -7.77 16.63
C THR A 95 8.92 -8.78 17.60
N TYR A 96 9.29 -8.33 18.80
CA TYR A 96 9.85 -9.18 19.85
C TYR A 96 8.75 -9.77 20.74
N TYR A 97 8.76 -11.09 20.90
CA TYR A 97 7.90 -11.81 21.85
C TYR A 97 8.55 -11.93 23.23
N ASP A 98 9.88 -12.05 23.26
CA ASP A 98 10.74 -12.01 24.44
C ASP A 98 12.16 -11.54 24.04
N GLU A 99 13.15 -11.66 24.95
CA GLU A 99 14.52 -11.19 24.69
C GLU A 99 15.26 -11.98 23.60
N GLU A 100 14.82 -13.21 23.28
CA GLU A 100 15.47 -14.14 22.35
C GLU A 100 14.61 -14.46 21.12
N ASN A 101 13.28 -14.35 21.23
CA ASN A 101 12.34 -14.72 20.17
C ASN A 101 11.67 -13.50 19.55
N TYR A 102 11.69 -13.45 18.22
CA TYR A 102 11.08 -12.39 17.43
C TYR A 102 10.49 -12.94 16.12
N SER A 103 9.64 -12.13 15.48
CA SER A 103 9.24 -12.31 14.08
C SER A 103 9.64 -11.11 13.25
N VAL A 104 9.91 -11.35 11.98
CA VAL A 104 10.25 -10.32 10.99
C VAL A 104 9.25 -10.41 9.84
N THR A 105 8.70 -9.26 9.45
CA THR A 105 7.93 -9.06 8.21
C THR A 105 8.69 -8.10 7.33
N GLU A 106 8.73 -8.35 6.02
CA GLU A 106 9.52 -7.56 5.08
C GLU A 106 8.85 -7.52 3.71
N SER A 107 9.16 -6.48 2.94
CA SER A 107 8.60 -6.25 1.60
C SER A 107 9.64 -6.40 0.47
N TYR A 108 10.77 -7.08 0.69
CA TYR A 108 11.89 -7.15 -0.25
C TYR A 108 11.49 -7.66 -1.64
N LEU A 109 10.78 -8.79 -1.69
CA LEU A 109 10.33 -9.38 -2.96
C LEU A 109 9.37 -8.44 -3.69
N LEU A 110 8.49 -7.76 -2.95
CA LEU A 110 7.51 -6.83 -3.51
C LEU A 110 8.19 -5.62 -4.17
N TYR A 111 9.18 -5.04 -3.51
CA TYR A 111 10.00 -3.96 -4.07
C TYR A 111 10.80 -4.44 -5.29
N GLY A 112 11.32 -5.67 -5.28
CA GLY A 112 12.02 -6.28 -6.41
C GLY A 112 11.15 -6.50 -7.65
N MET A 113 9.84 -6.69 -7.48
CA MET A 113 8.88 -6.94 -8.56
C MET A 113 8.24 -5.66 -9.14
N LYS A 114 8.67 -4.48 -8.69
CA LYS A 114 8.01 -3.21 -9.05
C LYS A 114 7.91 -2.96 -10.55
N ASP A 115 9.03 -3.09 -11.27
CA ASP A 115 9.08 -2.86 -12.73
C ASP A 115 8.20 -3.86 -13.49
N ASP A 116 8.08 -5.10 -13.00
CA ASP A 116 7.25 -6.14 -13.59
C ASP A 116 5.76 -5.85 -13.35
N PHE A 117 5.37 -5.41 -12.14
CA PHE A 117 4.01 -4.96 -11.85
C PHE A 117 3.61 -3.74 -12.69
N GLU A 118 4.50 -2.76 -12.83
CA GLU A 118 4.26 -1.60 -13.68
C GLU A 118 4.06 -2.01 -15.14
N SER A 119 4.85 -2.94 -15.64
CA SER A 119 4.73 -3.45 -17.02
C SER A 119 3.42 -4.21 -17.23
N TRP A 120 3.11 -5.17 -16.36
CA TRP A 120 1.86 -5.93 -16.41
C TRP A 120 0.62 -5.02 -16.36
N PHE A 121 0.60 -4.06 -15.43
CA PHE A 121 -0.55 -3.18 -15.28
C PHE A 121 -0.67 -2.18 -16.45
N THR A 122 0.46 -1.77 -17.05
CA THR A 122 0.45 -0.96 -18.27
C THR A 122 -0.26 -1.69 -19.41
N GLU A 123 0.06 -2.97 -19.64
CA GLU A 123 -0.62 -3.79 -20.66
C GLU A 123 -2.13 -3.93 -20.40
N LEU A 124 -2.54 -4.00 -19.13
CA LEU A 124 -3.94 -4.06 -18.73
C LEU A 124 -4.68 -2.73 -18.97
N ALA A 125 -4.02 -1.60 -18.72
CA ALA A 125 -4.62 -0.27 -18.83
C ALA A 125 -4.63 0.30 -20.25
N ASP A 126 -3.66 -0.09 -21.10
CA ASP A 126 -3.44 0.44 -22.46
C ASP A 126 -4.71 0.48 -23.33
N PRO A 127 -5.60 -0.54 -23.34
CA PRO A 127 -6.82 -0.51 -24.16
C PRO A 127 -7.85 0.56 -23.76
N TYR A 128 -7.70 1.18 -22.59
CA TYR A 128 -8.65 2.14 -22.03
C TYR A 128 -8.16 3.59 -22.10
N ILE A 129 -6.87 3.81 -22.35
CA ILE A 129 -6.25 5.14 -22.30
C ILE A 129 -5.72 5.47 -23.70
N ASP A 130 -6.35 6.45 -24.35
CA ASP A 130 -5.99 6.85 -25.72
C ASP A 130 -4.71 7.72 -25.80
N SER A 131 -4.19 8.16 -24.65
CA SER A 131 -3.01 9.00 -24.51
C SER A 131 -1.80 8.24 -23.96
N GLU A 132 -0.61 8.82 -24.04
CA GLU A 132 0.55 8.31 -23.32
C GLU A 132 0.28 8.36 -21.81
N PHE A 133 0.72 7.38 -21.04
CA PHE A 133 0.56 7.38 -19.58
C PHE A 133 1.74 6.70 -18.89
N LYS A 134 1.92 7.01 -17.60
CA LYS A 134 2.93 6.38 -16.76
C LYS A 134 2.26 5.70 -15.57
N VAL A 135 2.56 4.42 -15.39
CA VAL A 135 2.15 3.63 -14.23
C VAL A 135 3.27 3.61 -13.19
N PHE A 136 2.87 3.74 -11.92
CA PHE A 136 3.68 3.41 -10.75
C PHE A 136 2.97 2.33 -9.94
N PHE A 137 3.71 1.30 -9.57
CA PHE A 137 3.29 0.36 -8.54
C PHE A 137 3.70 0.90 -7.17
N ILE A 138 2.78 0.88 -6.22
CA ILE A 138 3.01 1.29 -4.83
C ILE A 138 3.03 0.03 -3.97
N PRO A 139 4.21 -0.43 -3.53
CA PRO A 139 4.32 -1.53 -2.57
C PRO A 139 3.50 -1.26 -1.31
N MET A 140 2.94 -2.34 -0.75
CA MET A 140 2.22 -2.30 0.52
C MET A 140 3.03 -3.06 1.56
N ASP A 141 3.22 -2.44 2.72
CA ASP A 141 4.07 -3.01 3.78
C ASP A 141 3.30 -3.97 4.70
N ASP A 142 1.98 -3.78 4.79
CA ASP A 142 1.06 -4.61 5.60
C ASP A 142 0.35 -5.66 4.75
N LEU A 143 1.10 -6.42 3.95
CA LEU A 143 0.52 -7.55 3.23
C LEU A 143 0.30 -8.75 4.16
N PRO A 144 -0.75 -9.56 3.92
CA PRO A 144 -0.87 -10.85 4.55
C PRO A 144 0.31 -11.78 4.24
N TYR A 145 0.57 -12.72 5.17
CA TYR A 145 1.68 -13.66 5.08
C TYR A 145 1.69 -14.49 3.79
N GLU A 146 0.52 -14.79 3.18
CA GLU A 146 0.47 -15.55 1.93
C GLU A 146 1.18 -14.85 0.75
N TYR A 147 1.44 -13.55 0.82
CA TYR A 147 2.16 -12.81 -0.21
C TYR A 147 3.67 -12.75 0.01
N HIS A 148 4.17 -13.04 1.22
CA HIS A 148 5.58 -12.82 1.59
C HIS A 148 6.56 -13.75 0.87
N GLU A 149 6.05 -14.84 0.31
CA GLU A 149 6.85 -15.82 -0.43
C GLU A 149 6.55 -15.77 -1.95
N CYS A 150 5.74 -14.82 -2.42
CA CYS A 150 5.56 -14.59 -3.85
C CYS A 150 6.84 -13.97 -4.43
N ALA A 151 7.56 -14.76 -5.23
CA ALA A 151 8.82 -14.35 -5.85
C ALA A 151 8.62 -13.79 -7.28
N THR A 152 7.41 -13.93 -7.83
CA THR A 152 7.05 -13.45 -9.17
C THR A 152 5.70 -12.73 -9.16
N VAL A 153 5.50 -11.83 -10.13
CA VAL A 153 4.22 -11.13 -10.33
C VAL A 153 3.10 -12.15 -10.56
N GLU A 154 3.34 -13.22 -11.34
CA GLU A 154 2.34 -14.25 -11.60
C GLU A 154 1.87 -14.97 -10.32
N GLU A 155 2.80 -15.31 -9.42
CA GLU A 155 2.46 -15.90 -8.12
C GLU A 155 1.63 -14.93 -7.28
N PHE A 156 2.02 -13.65 -7.25
CA PHE A 156 1.29 -12.62 -6.50
C PHE A 156 -0.13 -12.42 -7.05
N LEU A 157 -0.29 -12.37 -8.37
CA LEU A 157 -1.57 -12.23 -9.05
C LEU A 157 -2.46 -13.46 -8.82
N GLU A 158 -1.90 -14.67 -8.80
CA GLU A 158 -2.66 -15.88 -8.49
C GLU A 158 -3.12 -15.91 -7.03
N THR A 159 -2.23 -15.55 -6.09
CA THR A 159 -2.60 -15.39 -4.67
C THR A 159 -3.71 -14.34 -4.51
N SER A 160 -3.64 -13.23 -5.25
CA SER A 160 -4.63 -12.15 -5.21
C SER A 160 -6.05 -12.58 -5.55
N LYS A 161 -6.23 -13.65 -6.35
CA LYS A 161 -7.56 -14.17 -6.72
C LYS A 161 -8.32 -14.78 -5.56
N THR A 162 -7.60 -15.28 -4.55
CA THR A 162 -8.18 -16.01 -3.41
C THR A 162 -7.99 -15.29 -2.09
N SER A 163 -7.05 -14.35 -2.01
CA SER A 163 -6.83 -13.55 -0.82
C SER A 163 -8.03 -12.65 -0.53
N THR A 164 -8.27 -12.44 0.77
CA THR A 164 -9.30 -11.52 1.25
C THR A 164 -8.79 -10.08 1.35
N TYR A 165 -7.49 -9.87 1.18
CA TYR A 165 -6.86 -8.56 1.28
C TYR A 165 -6.67 -7.91 -0.10
N TYR A 166 -6.63 -6.59 -0.12
CA TYR A 166 -6.33 -5.82 -1.33
C TYR A 166 -4.81 -5.64 -1.41
N GLY A 167 -4.17 -6.39 -2.31
CA GLY A 167 -2.70 -6.46 -2.35
C GLY A 167 -2.03 -5.46 -3.29
N LEU A 168 -2.79 -4.85 -4.22
CA LEU A 168 -2.22 -4.06 -5.31
C LEU A 168 -2.66 -2.60 -5.27
N ARG A 169 -1.70 -1.69 -5.36
CA ARG A 169 -1.95 -0.25 -5.48
C ARG A 169 -1.19 0.29 -6.69
N PHE A 170 -1.93 0.91 -7.61
CA PHE A 170 -1.38 1.52 -8.81
C PHE A 170 -1.72 3.00 -8.86
N TYR A 171 -0.76 3.77 -9.38
CA TYR A 171 -0.87 5.18 -9.61
C TYR A 171 -0.58 5.49 -11.09
N ILE A 172 -1.57 6.00 -11.79
CA ILE A 172 -1.51 6.34 -13.22
C ILE A 172 -1.39 7.86 -13.35
N VAL A 173 -0.34 8.31 -14.02
CA VAL A 173 -0.16 9.71 -14.39
C VAL A 173 -0.49 9.87 -15.86
N LEU A 174 -1.41 10.80 -16.14
CA LEU A 174 -1.80 11.19 -17.48
C LEU A 174 -1.20 12.57 -17.85
N PRO A 175 -1.02 12.82 -19.15
CA PRO A 175 -0.64 14.12 -19.69
C PRO A 175 -1.70 15.19 -19.42
N SER A 176 -1.32 16.45 -19.60
CA SER A 176 -2.17 17.60 -19.25
C SER A 176 -3.40 17.78 -20.13
N ASP A 177 -3.41 17.19 -21.33
CA ASP A 177 -4.57 17.16 -22.21
C ASP A 177 -5.73 16.34 -21.62
N ALA A 178 -5.43 15.31 -20.83
CA ALA A 178 -6.42 14.55 -20.07
C ALA A 178 -6.98 15.29 -18.84
N TYR A 179 -6.52 16.52 -18.55
CA TYR A 179 -6.93 17.26 -17.35
C TYR A 179 -8.44 17.53 -17.28
N ASP A 180 -9.07 17.82 -18.42
CA ASP A 180 -10.51 18.11 -18.51
C ASP A 180 -11.34 16.87 -18.90
N GLU A 181 -10.71 15.70 -19.06
CA GLU A 181 -11.39 14.45 -19.38
C GLU A 181 -12.08 13.83 -18.16
N ASP A 182 -13.06 12.96 -18.44
CA ASP A 182 -13.72 12.18 -17.38
C ASP A 182 -12.86 10.97 -16.98
N ILE A 183 -11.73 11.28 -16.33
CA ILE A 183 -10.78 10.28 -15.83
C ILE A 183 -11.41 9.29 -14.84
N ALA A 184 -12.57 9.63 -14.26
CA ALA A 184 -13.32 8.71 -13.40
C ALA A 184 -13.95 7.56 -14.19
N ILE A 185 -14.44 7.79 -15.40
CA ILE A 185 -14.94 6.73 -16.28
C ILE A 185 -13.79 5.78 -16.69
N LEU A 186 -12.62 6.33 -17.03
CA LEU A 186 -11.43 5.55 -17.38
C LEU A 186 -10.98 4.69 -16.21
N ASN A 187 -10.80 5.32 -15.03
CA ASN A 187 -10.40 4.62 -13.81
C ASN A 187 -11.38 3.48 -13.46
N ASN A 188 -12.69 3.74 -13.55
CA ASN A 188 -13.70 2.71 -13.27
C ASN A 188 -13.67 1.55 -14.28
N SER A 189 -13.36 1.81 -15.55
CA SER A 189 -13.26 0.76 -16.58
C SER A 189 -12.07 -0.16 -16.32
N ILE A 190 -10.90 0.40 -15.99
CA ILE A 190 -9.70 -0.36 -15.65
C ILE A 190 -9.90 -1.14 -14.34
N ALA A 191 -10.50 -0.51 -13.33
CA ALA A 191 -10.81 -1.17 -12.07
C ALA A 191 -11.82 -2.33 -12.23
N PHE A 192 -12.77 -2.20 -13.17
CA PHE A 192 -13.67 -3.29 -13.53
C PHE A 192 -12.94 -4.44 -14.22
N GLU A 193 -11.90 -4.17 -15.01
CA GLU A 193 -11.09 -5.21 -15.63
C GLU A 193 -10.23 -5.97 -14.62
N LEU A 194 -9.63 -5.28 -13.64
CA LEU A 194 -9.00 -5.96 -12.50
C LEU A 194 -9.99 -6.91 -11.79
N LEU A 195 -11.20 -6.42 -11.56
CA LEU A 195 -12.26 -7.20 -10.93
C LEU A 195 -12.65 -8.44 -11.76
N ASN A 196 -12.75 -8.33 -13.09
CA ASN A 196 -13.00 -9.47 -13.98
C ASN A 196 -11.91 -10.55 -13.85
N GLN A 197 -10.67 -10.14 -13.57
CA GLN A 197 -9.54 -11.02 -13.32
C GLN A 197 -9.48 -11.52 -11.87
N HIS A 198 -10.50 -11.20 -11.05
CA HIS A 198 -10.61 -11.50 -9.61
C HIS A 198 -9.50 -10.87 -8.78
N ILE A 199 -8.89 -9.79 -9.26
CA ILE A 199 -7.80 -9.10 -8.60
C ILE A 199 -8.35 -7.88 -7.87
N ARG A 200 -8.05 -7.80 -6.56
CA ARG A 200 -8.39 -6.66 -5.73
C ARG A 200 -7.28 -5.62 -5.80
N GLY A 201 -7.60 -4.44 -6.31
CA GLY A 201 -6.63 -3.36 -6.42
C GLY A 201 -7.23 -1.98 -6.19
N GLN A 202 -6.37 -1.06 -5.79
CA GLN A 202 -6.65 0.37 -5.78
C GLN A 202 -5.96 1.01 -6.99
N ILE A 203 -6.71 1.76 -7.78
CA ILE A 203 -6.17 2.54 -8.89
C ILE A 203 -6.43 4.01 -8.61
N THR A 204 -5.36 4.78 -8.54
CA THR A 204 -5.40 6.24 -8.51
C THR A 204 -4.97 6.76 -9.86
N MET A 205 -5.77 7.65 -10.45
CA MET A 205 -5.46 8.28 -11.73
C MET A 205 -5.42 9.80 -11.55
N ILE A 206 -4.38 10.42 -12.09
CA ILE A 206 -4.16 11.86 -11.99
C ILE A 206 -3.77 12.46 -13.33
N ALA A 207 -4.28 13.65 -13.60
CA ALA A 207 -3.82 14.51 -14.67
C ALA A 207 -3.47 15.88 -14.08
N TYR A 208 -2.29 16.40 -14.42
CA TYR A 208 -1.85 17.73 -13.98
C TYR A 208 -2.10 18.75 -15.08
N GLN A 209 -2.61 19.93 -14.74
CA GLN A 209 -2.85 20.98 -15.74
C GLN A 209 -1.52 21.46 -16.39
N ASN A 210 -0.41 21.35 -15.67
CA ASN A 210 0.90 21.70 -16.18
C ASN A 210 1.51 20.54 -16.99
N LYS A 211 1.65 20.75 -18.30
CA LYS A 211 2.24 19.80 -19.26
C LYS A 211 3.65 19.31 -18.87
N ASP A 212 4.44 20.15 -18.22
CA ASP A 212 5.84 19.83 -17.90
C ASP A 212 5.94 18.75 -16.81
N VAL A 213 4.89 18.56 -16.01
CA VAL A 213 4.87 17.60 -14.89
C VAL A 213 4.92 16.17 -15.41
N PHE A 214 4.10 15.85 -16.42
CA PHE A 214 4.11 14.51 -17.02
C PHE A 214 5.46 14.20 -17.68
N GLU A 215 6.01 15.15 -18.46
CA GLU A 215 7.32 14.98 -19.11
C GLU A 215 8.45 14.73 -18.09
N GLN A 216 8.43 15.41 -16.95
CA GLN A 216 9.39 15.19 -15.86
C GLN A 216 9.25 13.77 -15.27
N ILE A 217 8.02 13.38 -14.94
CA ILE A 217 7.69 12.07 -14.33
C ILE A 217 8.04 10.90 -15.26
N ASN A 218 7.78 11.06 -16.56
CA ASN A 218 8.01 10.00 -17.54
C ASN A 218 9.51 9.65 -17.68
N THR A 219 10.41 10.51 -17.19
CA THR A 219 11.82 10.17 -17.05
C THR A 219 12.07 9.51 -15.68
N LYS A 220 12.51 8.24 -15.63
CA LYS A 220 12.81 7.49 -14.38
C LYS A 220 13.74 8.23 -13.39
N LYS A 221 14.45 9.29 -13.81
CA LYS A 221 15.36 10.07 -12.97
C LYS A 221 14.66 10.91 -11.90
N ASP A 222 13.40 11.29 -12.13
CA ASP A 222 12.66 12.20 -11.25
C ASP A 222 11.55 11.51 -10.45
N GLU A 223 11.47 10.17 -10.43
CA GLU A 223 10.42 9.47 -9.67
C GLU A 223 10.44 9.83 -8.17
N ARG A 224 11.61 9.74 -7.53
CA ARG A 224 11.74 10.15 -6.11
C ARG A 224 11.45 11.64 -5.91
N TYR A 225 11.78 12.46 -6.90
CA TYR A 225 11.46 13.89 -6.89
C TYR A 225 9.95 14.10 -6.98
N PHE A 226 9.24 13.31 -7.78
CA PHE A 226 7.79 13.35 -7.91
C PHE A 226 7.09 13.10 -6.57
N TRP A 227 7.43 12.00 -5.87
CA TRP A 227 6.77 11.62 -4.62
C TRP A 227 6.94 12.63 -3.48
N ILE A 228 8.01 13.42 -3.49
CA ILE A 228 8.29 14.43 -2.45
C ILE A 228 7.80 15.84 -2.81
N HIS A 229 7.41 16.10 -4.06
CA HIS A 229 6.98 17.43 -4.51
C HIS A 229 5.46 17.58 -4.54
N SER A 230 4.99 18.69 -3.98
CA SER A 230 3.58 19.07 -4.08
C SER A 230 3.30 19.80 -5.39
N TYR A 231 2.64 19.12 -6.33
CA TYR A 231 2.14 19.72 -7.56
C TYR A 231 0.73 20.28 -7.35
N LYS A 232 0.48 21.51 -7.82
CA LYS A 232 -0.84 22.17 -7.73
C LYS A 232 -1.65 21.93 -9.00
N ASN A 233 -2.97 22.14 -8.92
CA ASN A 233 -3.92 22.06 -10.03
C ASN A 233 -3.91 20.69 -10.72
N ALA A 234 -4.40 19.69 -10.00
CA ALA A 234 -4.55 18.32 -10.48
C ALA A 234 -6.01 17.93 -10.53
N ASN A 235 -6.40 17.22 -11.59
CA ASN A 235 -7.62 16.43 -11.63
C ASN A 235 -7.26 15.01 -11.20
N CYS A 236 -7.85 14.54 -10.11
CA CYS A 236 -7.48 13.27 -9.47
C CYS A 236 -8.73 12.48 -9.11
N THR A 237 -8.68 11.18 -9.37
CA THR A 237 -9.69 10.22 -8.95
C THR A 237 -9.03 8.96 -8.41
N SER A 238 -9.67 8.31 -7.46
CA SER A 238 -9.22 7.05 -6.89
C SER A 238 -10.41 6.10 -6.83
N THR A 239 -10.23 4.90 -7.37
CA THR A 239 -11.24 3.86 -7.39
C THR A 239 -10.66 2.63 -6.72
N ILE A 240 -11.44 2.08 -5.79
CA ILE A 240 -11.21 0.77 -5.20
C ILE A 240 -12.41 -0.08 -5.65
N GLN A 241 -12.18 -1.03 -6.55
CA GLN A 241 -13.16 -2.07 -6.87
C GLN A 241 -12.82 -3.28 -6.02
N MET A 242 -13.59 -3.46 -4.95
CA MET A 242 -13.61 -4.70 -4.17
C MET A 242 -14.90 -5.41 -4.55
N ASP A 243 -14.84 -6.66 -5.02
CA ASP A 243 -16.04 -7.48 -5.02
C ASP A 243 -16.47 -7.63 -3.56
N PHE A 244 -17.51 -6.90 -3.14
CA PHE A 244 -18.09 -6.99 -1.80
C PHE A 244 -18.94 -8.26 -1.61
N ASN A 245 -18.87 -9.19 -2.56
CA ASN A 245 -19.49 -10.49 -2.44
C ASN A 245 -18.63 -11.43 -1.59
N LEU A 246 -18.68 -11.22 -0.27
CA LEU A 246 -18.63 -12.32 0.70
C LEU A 246 -19.88 -13.19 0.47
N VAL A 247 -19.89 -14.01 -0.58
CA VAL A 247 -20.95 -15.00 -0.76
C VAL A 247 -20.62 -16.20 0.11
N GLU A 248 -21.39 -16.23 1.21
CA GLU A 248 -21.64 -17.35 2.12
C GLU A 248 -20.41 -17.90 2.85
N ALA A 249 -20.08 -17.25 3.97
CA ALA A 249 -19.68 -18.02 5.13
C ALA A 249 -20.75 -19.10 5.33
N GLU A 250 -20.45 -20.35 4.95
CA GLU A 250 -21.24 -21.50 5.33
C GLU A 250 -21.42 -21.41 6.85
N THR A 251 -22.60 -21.02 7.30
CA THR A 251 -23.05 -21.28 8.66
C THR A 251 -23.15 -22.79 8.80
N ARG A 252 -22.02 -23.46 8.99
CA ARG A 252 -21.96 -24.78 9.62
C ARG A 252 -22.14 -24.60 11.12
N TYR A 253 -23.33 -24.16 11.48
CA TYR A 253 -23.87 -24.31 12.82
C TYR A 253 -25.36 -24.57 12.69
N THR A 254 -25.70 -25.85 12.57
CA THR A 254 -26.78 -26.51 13.33
C THR A 254 -26.69 -28.00 13.05
N ASP A 255 -26.35 -28.74 14.11
CA ASP A 255 -26.72 -30.12 14.49
C ASP A 255 -27.28 -31.09 13.43
#